data_AF-A0A3N5KZF2-F1
#
_entry.id   AF-A0A3N5KZF2-F1
#
_cell.length_a   1.000
_cell.length_b   1.000
_cell.length_c   1.000
_cell.angle_alpha   90.00
_cell.angle_beta   90.00
_cell.angle_gamma   90.00
#
_symmetry.space_group_name_H-M   'P 1'
#
loop_
_entity.id
_entity.type
_entity.pdbx_description
1 polymer ?
#
loop_
_entity_poly.entity_id
_entity_poly.type
_entity_poly.pdbx_seq_one_letter_code
_entity_poly.pdbx_strand_id
1 'polypeptide(L)'
;MSSVLVKRAMSLLGRPEAGAAPVAPRKAPTTYHAVSIAPGPKACAAARVLQVRRFLSREAPVLPLKACDCSNCTCRYVHYEDRRKGGRRARDLGVSIDGYTDDEKRTKAKRGRRKAD
;
A
#
# COMPACT_ATOMS: atom_id res chain seq x y z
N MET A 1 -57.82 20.40 -15.30
CA MET A 1 -57.48 20.17 -13.88
C MET A 1 -56.88 18.77 -13.58
N SER A 2 -56.82 17.83 -14.55
CA SER A 2 -56.26 16.48 -14.30
C SER A 2 -54.73 16.34 -14.44
N SER A 3 -54.04 17.28 -15.09
CA SER A 3 -52.59 17.15 -15.35
C SER A 3 -51.71 17.41 -14.12
N VAL A 4 -52.25 18.08 -13.10
CA VAL A 4 -51.52 18.40 -11.86
C VAL A 4 -51.49 17.20 -10.91
N LEU A 5 -52.55 16.38 -10.89
CA LEU A 5 -52.60 15.15 -10.09
C LEU A 5 -51.62 14.08 -10.60
N VAL A 6 -51.51 13.91 -11.92
CA VAL A 6 -50.58 12.92 -12.52
C VAL A 6 -49.12 13.26 -12.23
N LYS A 7 -48.75 14.56 -12.27
CA LYS A 7 -47.39 15.02 -11.99
C LYS A 7 -46.96 14.79 -10.54
N ARG A 8 -47.90 14.88 -9.58
CA ARG A 8 -47.64 14.61 -8.15
C ARG A 8 -47.51 13.13 -7.82
N ALA A 9 -48.17 12.24 -8.57
CA ALA A 9 -48.03 10.80 -8.40
C ALA A 9 -46.66 10.28 -8.85
N MET A 10 -46.08 10.85 -9.93
CA MET A 10 -44.76 10.45 -10.43
C MET A 10 -43.59 10.88 -9.52
N SER A 11 -43.75 11.96 -8.72
CA SER A 11 -42.68 12.43 -7.82
C SER A 11 -42.51 11.61 -6.54
N LEU A 12 -43.40 10.67 -6.25
CA LEU A 12 -43.30 9.78 -5.08
C LEU A 12 -42.62 8.43 -5.40
N LEU A 13 -42.48 8.09 -6.69
CA LEU A 13 -41.89 6.83 -7.15
C LEU A 13 -40.50 6.99 -7.80
N GLY A 14 -40.12 8.21 -8.17
CA GLY A 14 -38.80 8.51 -8.70
C GLY A 14 -37.80 8.84 -7.60
N ARG A 15 -37.01 7.86 -7.14
CA ARG A 15 -35.73 8.17 -6.50
C ARG A 15 -34.91 8.95 -7.53
N PRO A 16 -34.42 10.17 -7.25
CA PRO A 16 -33.45 10.80 -8.14
C PRO A 16 -32.24 9.87 -8.18
N GLU A 17 -31.84 9.46 -9.38
CA GLU A 17 -30.59 8.74 -9.58
C GLU A 17 -29.48 9.61 -8.99
N ALA A 18 -28.89 9.14 -7.88
CA ALA A 18 -27.78 9.83 -7.25
C ALA A 18 -26.64 9.86 -8.28
N GLY A 19 -26.47 11.02 -8.93
CA GLY A 19 -25.44 11.24 -9.92
C GLY A 19 -24.11 10.76 -9.36
N ALA A 20 -23.45 9.88 -10.10
CA ALA A 20 -22.19 9.28 -9.71
C ALA A 20 -21.21 10.40 -9.32
N ALA A 21 -20.90 10.49 -8.02
CA ALA A 21 -19.89 11.41 -7.53
C ALA A 21 -18.59 11.19 -8.33
N PRO A 22 -17.84 12.25 -8.65
CA PRO A 22 -16.61 12.12 -9.42
C PRO A 22 -15.66 11.17 -8.69
N VAL A 23 -15.41 10.02 -9.30
CA VAL A 23 -14.46 9.03 -8.78
C VAL A 23 -13.08 9.67 -8.85
N ALA A 24 -12.47 9.91 -7.68
CA ALA A 24 -11.14 10.47 -7.61
C ALA A 24 -10.16 9.68 -8.51
N PRO A 25 -9.21 10.35 -9.18
CA PRO A 25 -8.29 9.68 -10.08
C PRO A 25 -7.48 8.61 -9.34
N ARG A 26 -7.41 7.41 -9.91
CA ARG A 26 -6.62 6.32 -9.35
C ARG A 26 -5.13 6.70 -9.46
N LYS A 27 -4.42 6.70 -8.33
CA LYS A 27 -2.98 6.94 -8.30
C LYS A 27 -2.26 5.88 -9.16
N ALA A 28 -1.26 6.30 -9.91
CA ALA A 28 -0.44 5.38 -10.70
C ALA A 28 0.22 4.33 -9.77
N PRO A 29 0.23 3.04 -10.15
CA PRO A 29 0.80 1.99 -9.33
C PRO A 29 2.30 2.22 -9.16
N THR A 30 2.76 2.43 -7.92
CA THR A 30 4.18 2.53 -7.63
C THR A 30 4.81 1.14 -7.66
N THR A 31 5.98 0.99 -8.28
CA THR A 31 6.64 -0.31 -8.46
C THR A 31 7.04 -0.97 -7.14
N TYR A 32 7.27 -0.16 -6.10
CA TYR A 32 7.88 -0.58 -4.84
C TYR A 32 6.94 -0.50 -3.63
N HIS A 33 5.63 -0.54 -3.85
CA HIS A 33 4.66 -0.57 -2.74
C HIS A 33 4.74 -1.89 -1.96
N ALA A 34 4.53 -1.79 -0.65
CA ALA A 34 4.55 -2.94 0.25
C ALA A 34 3.13 -3.43 0.51
N VAL A 35 3.01 -4.72 0.82
CA VAL A 35 1.74 -5.38 1.12
C VAL A 35 1.92 -6.25 2.37
N SER A 36 0.95 -6.25 3.27
CA SER A 36 0.86 -7.24 4.35
C SER A 36 -0.43 -8.04 4.24
N ILE A 37 -0.45 -9.22 4.86
CA ILE A 37 -1.65 -10.05 4.96
C ILE A 37 -2.35 -9.69 6.27
N ALA A 38 -3.56 -9.16 6.19
CA ALA A 38 -4.43 -8.98 7.34
C ALA A 38 -5.34 -10.21 7.49
N PRO A 39 -5.20 -10.98 8.58
CA PRO A 39 -6.13 -12.05 8.89
C PRO A 39 -7.55 -11.49 9.12
N GLY A 40 -8.55 -12.07 8.46
CA GLY A 40 -9.96 -11.79 8.73
C GLY A 40 -10.49 -12.59 9.92
N PRO A 41 -11.81 -12.52 10.20
CA PRO A 41 -12.44 -13.30 11.27
C PRO A 41 -12.31 -14.81 11.07
N LYS A 42 -12.23 -15.27 9.81
CA LYS A 42 -12.00 -16.68 9.43
C LYS A 42 -10.63 -16.77 8.74
N ALA A 43 -9.58 -16.56 9.53
CA ALA A 43 -8.20 -16.57 9.04
C ALA A 43 -7.51 -17.90 9.29
N CYS A 44 -6.74 -18.34 8.29
CA CYS A 44 -5.91 -19.52 8.37
C CYS A 44 -4.71 -19.33 9.31
N ALA A 45 -4.20 -20.42 9.88
CA ALA A 45 -3.03 -20.38 10.75
C ALA A 45 -1.82 -19.75 10.06
N ALA A 46 -1.60 -20.08 8.78
CA ALA A 46 -0.51 -19.52 7.97
C ALA A 46 -0.59 -17.99 7.86
N ALA A 47 -1.79 -17.41 7.69
CA ALA A 47 -1.95 -15.95 7.60
C ALA A 47 -1.65 -15.26 8.93
N ARG A 48 -1.96 -15.90 10.07
CA ARG A 48 -1.64 -15.35 11.40
C ARG A 48 -0.14 -15.29 11.65
N VAL A 49 0.62 -16.27 11.16
CA VAL A 49 2.10 -16.26 11.24
C VAL A 49 2.67 -15.13 10.37
N LEU A 50 2.11 -14.92 9.18
CA LEU A 50 2.59 -13.93 8.22
C LEU A 50 2.13 -12.49 8.50
N GLN A 51 1.20 -12.26 9.43
CA GLN A 51 0.57 -10.95 9.65
C GLN A 51 1.55 -9.81 9.98
N VAL A 52 2.67 -10.13 10.64
CA VAL A 52 3.68 -9.15 11.08
C VAL A 52 4.64 -8.79 9.95
N ARG A 53 4.68 -9.60 8.88
CA ARG A 53 5.64 -9.43 7.79
C ARG A 53 5.04 -8.57 6.68
N ARG A 54 5.89 -7.70 6.12
CA ARG A 54 5.61 -6.96 4.89
C ARG A 54 6.35 -7.59 3.73
N PHE A 55 5.66 -7.68 2.61
CA PHE A 55 6.18 -8.17 1.34
C PHE A 55 6.23 -7.03 0.35
N LEU A 56 7.16 -7.10 -0.60
CA LEU A 56 7.01 -6.33 -1.82
C LEU A 56 5.79 -6.86 -2.57
N SER A 57 5.01 -5.99 -3.20
CA SER A 57 3.79 -6.41 -3.92
C SER A 57 4.03 -7.54 -4.94
N ARG A 58 5.20 -7.53 -5.60
CA ARG A 58 5.62 -8.56 -6.56
C ARG A 58 6.03 -9.89 -5.92
N GLU A 59 6.40 -9.88 -4.65
CA GLU A 59 6.90 -11.05 -3.91
C GLU A 59 5.85 -11.61 -2.93
N ALA A 60 4.69 -10.95 -2.84
CA ALA A 60 3.63 -11.36 -1.94
C ALA A 60 3.08 -12.74 -2.34
N PRO A 61 2.93 -13.67 -1.39
CA PRO A 61 2.41 -14.99 -1.69
C PRO A 61 0.92 -14.89 -2.03
N VAL A 62 0.48 -15.50 -3.12
CA VAL A 62 -0.91 -15.45 -3.61
C VAL A 62 -1.89 -15.90 -2.53
N LEU A 63 -2.99 -15.17 -2.36
CA LEU A 63 -4.13 -15.57 -1.53
C LEU A 63 -5.16 -16.33 -2.38
N PRO A 64 -5.73 -17.46 -1.91
CA PRO A 64 -5.48 -18.11 -0.61
C PRO A 64 -4.08 -18.72 -0.51
N LEU A 65 -3.48 -18.69 0.69
CA LEU A 65 -2.16 -19.28 0.92
C LEU A 65 -2.19 -20.78 0.60
N LYS A 66 -1.10 -21.32 0.04
CA LYS A 66 -1.00 -22.77 -0.26
C LYS A 66 -1.25 -23.66 0.95
N ALA A 67 -0.90 -23.19 2.15
CA ALA A 67 -1.16 -23.86 3.43
C ALA A 67 -2.42 -23.31 4.14
N CYS A 68 -3.46 -22.96 3.39
CA CYS A 68 -4.72 -22.51 3.96
C CYS A 68 -5.53 -23.72 4.47
N ASP A 69 -5.79 -23.74 5.77
CA ASP A 69 -6.58 -24.74 6.50
C ASP A 69 -8.08 -24.38 6.57
N CYS A 70 -8.46 -23.18 6.12
CA CYS A 70 -9.84 -22.69 6.17
C CYS A 70 -10.60 -22.88 4.85
N SER A 71 -11.84 -23.38 4.92
CA SER A 71 -12.74 -23.51 3.76
C SER A 71 -13.23 -22.16 3.22
N ASN A 72 -13.54 -21.22 4.11
CA ASN A 72 -14.00 -19.87 3.79
C ASN A 72 -13.04 -18.82 4.36
N CYS A 73 -11.85 -18.73 3.77
CA CYS A 73 -10.81 -17.82 4.23
C CYS A 73 -11.17 -16.35 3.93
N THR A 74 -11.09 -15.48 4.95
CA THR A 74 -11.38 -14.04 4.83
C THR A 74 -10.13 -13.17 4.94
N CYS A 75 -8.95 -13.75 4.67
CA CYS A 75 -7.69 -13.01 4.64
C CYS A 75 -7.64 -12.02 3.47
N ARG A 76 -7.07 -10.85 3.71
CA ARG A 76 -6.97 -9.76 2.73
C ARG A 76 -5.59 -9.14 2.72
N TYR A 77 -5.24 -8.51 1.62
CA TYR A 77 -4.05 -7.66 1.57
C TYR A 77 -4.33 -6.26 2.08
N VAL A 78 -3.38 -5.72 2.82
CA VAL A 78 -3.31 -4.30 3.16
C VAL A 78 -2.12 -3.71 2.42
N HIS A 79 -2.41 -2.72 1.58
CA HIS A 79 -1.39 -2.04 0.79
C HIS A 79 -0.82 -0.86 1.57
N TYR A 80 0.49 -0.68 1.46
CA TYR A 80 1.23 0.45 2.00
C TYR A 80 1.96 1.15 0.86
N GLU A 81 1.79 2.46 0.76
CA GLU A 81 2.52 3.28 -0.21
C GLU A 81 4.03 3.21 0.06
N ASP A 82 4.84 3.31 -1.00
CA ASP A 82 6.29 3.45 -0.82
C ASP A 82 6.58 4.73 -0.03
N ARG A 83 7.24 4.58 1.11
CA ARG A 83 7.65 5.71 1.96
C ARG A 83 8.71 6.59 1.31
N ARG A 84 9.36 6.14 0.24
CA ARG A 84 10.33 6.93 -0.52
C ARG A 84 9.57 7.96 -1.34
N LYS A 85 9.76 9.24 -1.02
CA LYS A 85 9.26 10.36 -1.81
C LYS A 85 10.45 11.01 -2.51
N GLY A 86 10.48 10.97 -3.85
CA GLY A 86 11.51 11.61 -4.67
C GLY A 86 12.91 10.98 -4.60
N GLY A 87 13.86 11.58 -5.32
CA GLY A 87 15.27 11.23 -5.28
C GLY A 87 15.88 11.65 -3.94
N ARG A 88 16.53 10.73 -3.22
CA ARG A 88 17.15 11.02 -1.92
C ARG A 88 18.64 11.28 -2.00
N ARG A 89 19.24 10.94 -3.13
CA ARG A 89 20.67 11.10 -3.40
C ARG A 89 20.84 12.06 -4.57
N ALA A 90 21.96 12.79 -4.61
CA ALA A 90 22.31 13.68 -5.73
C ALA A 90 22.19 12.95 -7.08
N ARG A 91 22.72 11.72 -7.16
CA ARG A 91 22.55 10.83 -8.32
C ARG A 91 21.10 10.52 -8.70
N ASP A 92 20.18 10.44 -7.73
CA ASP A 92 18.77 10.14 -8.01
C ASP A 92 18.05 11.39 -8.55
N LEU A 93 18.66 12.58 -8.42
CA LEU A 93 18.19 13.87 -8.91
C LEU A 93 18.91 14.32 -10.19
N GLY A 94 19.76 13.47 -10.79
CA GLY A 94 20.58 13.82 -11.95
C GLY A 94 21.70 14.81 -11.65
N VAL A 95 22.06 14.99 -10.37
CA VAL A 95 23.13 15.88 -9.92
C VAL A 95 24.37 15.03 -9.66
N SER A 96 25.43 15.26 -10.44
CA SER A 96 26.75 14.59 -10.32
C SER A 96 27.58 15.06 -9.12
N ILE A 97 26.95 15.68 -8.12
CA ILE A 97 27.61 16.16 -6.91
C ILE A 97 27.48 15.07 -5.86
N ASP A 98 28.32 14.05 -5.96
CA ASP A 98 28.69 13.30 -4.78
C ASP A 98 29.64 14.22 -3.98
N GLY A 99 29.06 15.21 -3.30
CA GLY A 99 29.76 16.26 -2.54
C GLY A 99 30.45 15.74 -1.27
N TYR A 100 30.90 14.50 -1.29
CA TYR A 100 31.72 13.94 -0.24
C TYR A 100 33.16 14.42 -0.45
N THR A 101 33.49 15.55 0.20
CA THR A 101 34.81 16.19 0.16
C THR A 101 35.71 15.77 1.32
N ASP A 102 35.24 14.86 2.18
CA ASP A 102 35.96 14.41 3.38
C ASP A 102 36.88 13.23 3.01
N ASP A 103 37.99 13.09 3.73
CA ASP A 103 38.92 11.99 3.50
C ASP A 103 38.27 10.65 3.88
N GLU A 104 38.66 9.56 3.19
CA GLU A 104 38.25 8.21 3.56
C GLU A 104 38.66 7.87 5.00
N LYS A 105 37.70 7.90 5.93
CA LYS A 105 37.97 7.70 7.38
C LYS A 105 38.29 6.25 7.74
N ARG A 106 38.19 5.32 6.79
CA ARG A 106 38.48 3.89 6.97
C ARG A 106 39.99 3.61 7.01
N THR A 107 40.82 4.45 6.39
CA THR A 107 42.29 4.30 6.38
C THR A 107 42.96 4.82 7.65
N LYS A 108 42.29 5.73 8.38
CA LYS A 108 42.78 6.18 9.68
C LYS A 108 42.48 5.06 10.68
N ALA A 109 43.53 4.42 11.21
CA ALA A 109 43.49 3.43 12.29
C ALA A 109 43.00 4.05 13.62
N LYS A 110 41.83 4.68 13.59
CA LYS A 110 41.13 5.08 14.81
C LYS A 110 40.42 3.85 15.31
N ARG A 111 40.89 3.39 16.48
CA ARG A 111 40.22 2.42 17.34
C ARG A 111 38.71 2.70 17.31
N GLY A 112 37.95 1.74 16.82
CA GLY A 112 36.50 1.89 16.65
C GLY A 112 35.82 2.08 18.01
N ARG A 113 34.56 2.51 17.99
CA ARG A 113 33.79 2.75 19.23
C ARG A 113 33.39 1.48 19.99
N ARG A 114 33.76 0.30 19.48
CA ARG A 114 33.45 -0.98 20.10
C ARG A 114 34.58 -1.38 21.04
N LYS A 115 34.22 -2.01 22.16
CA LYS A 115 35.18 -2.48 23.17
C LYS A 115 36.26 -3.44 22.62
N ALA A 116 36.00 -4.05 21.47
CA ALA A 116 36.88 -5.01 20.80
C ALA A 116 37.56 -4.47 19.52
N ASP A 117 37.32 -3.21 19.14
CA ASP A 117 38.18 -2.51 18.17
C ASP A 117 39.38 -1.87 18.88
#